data_AF-A0A1I3D0C9-F1
#
_entry.id   AF-A0A1I3D0C9-F1
#
_cell.length_a   1.000
_cell.length_b   1.000
_cell.length_c   1.000
_cell.angle_alpha   90.00
_cell.angle_beta   90.00
_cell.angle_gamma   90.00
#
_symmetry.space_group_name_H-M   'P 1'
#
loop_
_entity.id
_entity.type
_entity.pdbx_description
1 polymer ?
#
loop_
_entity_poly.entity_id
_entity_poly.type
_entity_poly.pdbx_seq_one_letter_code
_entity_poly.pdbx_strand_id
1 'polypeptide(L)'
;MAMLIGIMILNLVISFLNARNVGQIWAESKAVGGWVRLLAWCGAIQSAVGFTFVYAVVVSYIAVSTGYLPASMLGVLSSLIYLMIIVPAIGSGIIITIQSWINFAREKSLMNIGVAGWNTFAQAYNTYNAIQSFGPALDTVQEGLGGLFDGDGDSDNSTMRVILLAAIILLAGVMTTTVIIRRYEASLPVSEAVRNGNRDLDYR
;
A
#
# COMPACT_ATOMS: atom_id res chain seq x y z
N MET A 1 -6.68 15.15 16.74
CA MET A 1 -7.56 15.03 15.55
C MET A 1 -6.99 15.73 14.31
N ALA A 2 -6.67 17.02 14.36
CA ALA A 2 -6.13 17.77 13.20
C ALA A 2 -4.86 17.14 12.58
N MET A 3 -3.91 16.70 13.42
CA MET A 3 -2.69 16.03 12.94
C MET A 3 -2.97 14.71 12.20
N LEU A 4 -3.88 13.88 12.72
CA LEU A 4 -4.28 12.63 12.07
C LEU A 4 -4.93 12.90 10.71
N ILE A 5 -5.83 13.87 10.63
CA ILE A 5 -6.46 14.31 9.37
C ILE A 5 -5.39 14.79 8.39
N GLY A 6 -4.43 15.60 8.85
CA GLY A 6 -3.31 16.05 8.03
C GLY A 6 -2.48 14.89 7.46
N ILE A 7 -2.13 13.90 8.30
CA ILE A 7 -1.40 12.70 7.88
C ILE A 7 -2.21 11.87 6.87
N MET A 8 -3.53 11.75 7.05
CA MET A 8 -4.40 11.03 6.11
C MET A 8 -4.47 11.73 4.75
N ILE A 9 -4.62 13.05 4.73
CA ILE A 9 -4.64 13.84 3.47
C ILE A 9 -3.29 13.70 2.76
N LEU A 10 -2.18 13.84 3.48
CA LEU A 10 -0.85 13.69 2.91
C LEU A 10 -0.65 12.29 2.31
N ASN A 11 -1.03 11.24 3.04
CA ASN A 11 -0.97 9.86 2.53
C ASN A 11 -1.83 9.66 1.28
N LEU A 12 -3.03 10.22 1.25
CA LEU A 12 -3.92 10.13 0.09
C LEU A 12 -3.29 10.80 -1.14
N VAL A 13 -2.73 11.99 -0.97
CA VAL A 13 -2.05 12.73 -2.05
C VAL A 13 -0.83 11.96 -2.56
N ILE A 14 0.05 11.49 -1.66
CA ILE A 14 1.25 10.74 -2.05
C ILE A 14 0.87 9.43 -2.75
N SER A 15 -0.13 8.70 -2.23
CA SER A 15 -0.61 7.45 -2.83
C SER A 15 -1.17 7.69 -4.24
N PHE A 16 -1.97 8.74 -4.40
CA PHE A 16 -2.49 9.14 -5.70
C PHE A 16 -1.37 9.49 -6.70
N LEU A 17 -0.38 10.28 -6.28
CA LEU A 17 0.76 10.64 -7.12
C LEU A 17 1.59 9.41 -7.51
N ASN A 18 1.81 8.49 -6.58
CA ASN A 18 2.49 7.22 -6.85
C ASN A 18 1.73 6.40 -7.90
N ALA A 19 0.42 6.18 -7.71
CA ALA A 19 -0.40 5.45 -8.69
C ALA A 19 -0.46 6.13 -10.05
N ARG A 20 -0.54 7.47 -10.09
CA ARG A 20 -0.54 8.25 -11.32
C ARG A 20 0.78 8.09 -12.09
N ASN A 21 1.91 8.26 -11.40
CA ASN A 21 3.24 8.13 -12.01
C ASN A 21 3.48 6.71 -12.50
N VAL A 22 3.07 5.69 -11.72
CA VAL A 22 3.12 4.29 -12.15
C VAL A 22 2.23 4.04 -13.37
N GLY A 23 1.02 4.60 -13.38
CA GLY A 23 0.09 4.53 -14.51
C GLY A 23 0.72 5.03 -15.81
N GLN A 24 1.37 6.20 -15.76
CA GLN A 24 2.03 6.78 -16.93
C GLN A 24 3.06 5.85 -17.60
N ILE A 25 3.82 5.10 -16.79
CA ILE A 25 4.85 4.18 -17.28
C ILE A 25 4.37 2.71 -17.35
N TRP A 26 3.11 2.42 -17.02
CA TRP A 26 2.65 1.05 -16.80
C TRP A 26 2.76 0.19 -18.06
N ALA A 27 2.26 0.69 -19.19
CA ALA A 27 2.31 0.01 -20.48
C ALA A 27 3.76 -0.20 -20.97
N GLU A 28 4.60 0.83 -20.88
CA GLU A 28 6.01 0.76 -21.27
C GLU A 28 6.78 -0.23 -20.37
N SER A 29 6.50 -0.23 -19.07
CA SER A 29 7.13 -1.15 -18.12
C SER A 29 6.84 -2.61 -18.45
N LYS A 30 5.65 -2.93 -19.01
CA LYS A 30 5.31 -4.30 -19.44
C LYS A 30 6.13 -4.72 -20.66
N ALA A 31 6.35 -3.80 -21.59
CA ALA A 31 7.10 -4.07 -22.81
C ALA A 31 8.61 -4.17 -22.56
N VAL A 32 9.16 -3.30 -21.71
CA VAL A 32 10.59 -3.28 -21.36
C VAL A 32 10.96 -4.39 -20.37
N GLY A 33 10.09 -4.65 -19.39
CA GLY A 33 10.37 -5.61 -18.33
C GLY A 33 11.49 -5.17 -17.38
N GLY A 34 12.15 -6.15 -16.77
CA GLY A 34 13.34 -5.95 -15.92
C GLY A 34 13.13 -5.01 -14.74
N TRP A 35 14.14 -4.16 -14.49
CA TRP A 35 14.18 -3.26 -13.34
C TRP A 35 13.08 -2.18 -13.37
N VAL A 36 12.72 -1.69 -14.56
CA VAL A 36 11.65 -0.69 -14.73
C VAL A 36 10.30 -1.29 -14.33
N ARG A 37 10.03 -2.54 -14.72
CA ARG A 37 8.81 -3.25 -14.31
C ARG A 37 8.75 -3.49 -12.81
N LEU A 38 9.87 -3.84 -12.19
CA LEU A 38 9.96 -4.03 -10.75
C LEU A 38 9.65 -2.72 -10.01
N LEU A 39 10.25 -1.60 -10.43
CA LEU A 39 10.00 -0.30 -9.82
C LEU A 39 8.55 0.17 -9.99
N ALA A 40 7.93 -0.09 -11.15
CA ALA A 40 6.52 0.21 -11.37
C ALA A 40 5.63 -0.56 -10.37
N TRP A 41 5.93 -1.83 -10.11
CA TRP A 41 5.24 -2.62 -9.07
C TRP A 41 5.51 -2.09 -7.66
N CYS A 42 6.74 -1.71 -7.33
CA CYS A 42 7.05 -1.11 -6.03
C CYS A 42 6.22 0.17 -5.78
N GLY A 43 6.11 1.05 -6.78
CA GLY A 43 5.27 2.24 -6.68
C GLY A 43 3.77 1.92 -6.55
N ALA A 44 3.29 0.89 -7.26
CA ALA A 44 1.90 0.42 -7.13
C ALA A 44 1.63 -0.11 -5.71
N ILE A 45 2.54 -0.91 -5.15
CA ILE A 45 2.43 -1.44 -3.78
C ILE A 45 2.40 -0.31 -2.76
N GLN A 46 3.32 0.66 -2.85
CA GLN A 46 3.35 1.81 -1.95
C GLN A 46 2.05 2.63 -2.00
N SER A 47 1.49 2.82 -3.20
CA SER A 47 0.17 3.43 -3.34
C SER A 47 -0.94 2.61 -2.68
N ALA A 48 -0.97 1.29 -2.90
CA ALA A 48 -2.00 0.42 -2.34
C ALA A 48 -1.93 0.40 -0.80
N VAL A 49 -0.74 0.35 -0.22
CA VAL A 49 -0.50 0.46 1.22
C VAL A 49 -1.03 1.78 1.77
N GLY A 50 -0.71 2.90 1.13
CA GLY A 50 -1.15 4.22 1.59
C GLY A 50 -2.66 4.43 1.51
N PHE A 51 -3.33 3.97 0.44
CA PHE A 51 -4.80 3.97 0.38
C PHE A 51 -5.43 3.03 1.42
N THR A 52 -4.85 1.84 1.60
CA THR A 52 -5.33 0.88 2.61
C THR A 52 -5.28 1.50 4.01
N PHE A 53 -4.20 2.21 4.35
CA PHE A 53 -4.08 2.91 5.63
C PHE A 53 -5.20 3.94 5.83
N VAL A 54 -5.47 4.78 4.82
CA VAL A 54 -6.54 5.80 4.90
C VAL A 54 -7.91 5.13 5.08
N TYR A 55 -8.20 4.09 4.30
CA TYR A 55 -9.45 3.35 4.41
C TYR A 55 -9.56 2.59 5.73
N ALA A 56 -8.46 2.06 6.27
CA ALA A 56 -8.44 1.41 7.56
C ALA A 56 -8.91 2.37 8.65
N VAL A 57 -8.40 3.60 8.68
CA VAL A 57 -8.81 4.61 9.67
C VAL A 57 -10.29 4.97 9.52
N VAL A 58 -10.75 5.27 8.31
CA VAL A 58 -12.14 5.69 8.05
C VAL A 58 -13.13 4.56 8.35
N VAL A 59 -12.91 3.38 7.78
CA VAL A 59 -13.82 2.24 7.91
C VAL A 59 -13.85 1.74 9.34
N SER A 60 -12.72 1.67 10.03
CA SER A 60 -12.70 1.25 11.44
C SER A 60 -13.45 2.23 12.34
N TYR A 61 -13.31 3.54 12.11
CA TYR A 61 -14.08 4.55 12.84
C TYR A 61 -15.59 4.40 12.61
N ILE A 62 -16.01 4.23 11.35
CA ILE A 62 -17.42 4.01 11.00
C ILE A 62 -17.94 2.71 11.63
N ALA A 63 -17.18 1.61 11.55
CA ALA A 63 -17.59 0.31 12.07
C ALA A 63 -17.81 0.33 13.60
N VAL A 64 -16.94 1.03 14.34
CA VAL A 64 -17.09 1.18 15.79
C VAL A 64 -18.24 2.15 16.13
N SER A 65 -18.32 3.29 15.46
CA SER A 65 -19.36 4.30 15.74
C SER A 65 -20.79 3.82 15.45
N THR A 66 -20.95 2.91 14.48
CA THR A 66 -22.24 2.30 14.11
C THR A 66 -22.57 1.05 14.92
N GLY A 67 -21.67 0.60 15.80
CA GLY A 67 -21.83 -0.64 16.57
C GLY A 67 -21.68 -1.92 15.75
N TYR A 68 -21.25 -1.83 14.48
CA TYR A 68 -20.98 -3.00 13.65
C TYR A 68 -19.79 -3.81 14.19
N LEU A 69 -18.76 -3.13 14.71
CA LEU A 69 -17.61 -3.75 15.37
C LEU A 69 -17.49 -3.25 16.82
N PRO A 70 -17.40 -4.14 17.82
CA PRO A 70 -17.14 -3.72 19.18
C PRO A 70 -15.76 -3.07 19.30
N ALA A 71 -15.63 -2.05 20.14
CA ALA A 71 -14.38 -1.30 20.30
C ALA A 71 -13.20 -2.18 20.77
N SER A 72 -13.47 -3.28 21.47
CA SER A 72 -12.45 -4.27 21.89
C SER A 72 -11.76 -4.94 20.70
N MET A 73 -12.45 -5.12 19.57
CA MET A 73 -11.92 -5.78 18.37
C MET A 73 -11.20 -4.81 17.42
N LEU A 74 -11.18 -3.50 17.75
CA LEU A 74 -10.48 -2.50 16.96
C LEU A 74 -8.97 -2.75 16.89
N GLY A 75 -8.38 -3.20 18.00
CA GLY A 75 -6.97 -3.58 18.08
C GLY A 75 -6.65 -4.75 17.14
N VAL A 76 -7.49 -5.79 17.14
CA VAL A 76 -7.35 -6.96 16.28
C VAL A 76 -7.44 -6.57 14.80
N LEU A 77 -8.43 -5.75 14.42
CA LEU A 77 -8.57 -5.26 13.05
C LEU A 77 -7.35 -4.45 12.60
N SER A 78 -6.88 -3.53 13.45
CA SER A 78 -5.73 -2.68 13.14
C SER A 78 -4.45 -3.49 12.99
N SER A 79 -4.21 -4.45 13.89
CA SER A 79 -3.06 -5.35 13.85
C SER A 79 -3.10 -6.28 12.63
N LEU A 80 -4.27 -6.81 12.28
CA LEU A 80 -4.43 -7.66 11.10
C LEU A 80 -4.12 -6.89 9.81
N ILE A 81 -4.69 -5.68 9.65
CA ILE A 81 -4.39 -4.83 8.48
C ILE A 81 -2.90 -4.49 8.44
N TYR A 82 -2.32 -4.11 9.58
CA TYR A 82 -0.90 -3.79 9.69
C TYR A 82 0.00 -4.94 9.22
N LEU A 83 -0.23 -6.18 9.68
CA LEU A 83 0.53 -7.35 9.27
C LEU A 83 0.45 -7.60 7.75
N MET A 84 -0.73 -7.39 7.16
CA MET A 84 -0.94 -7.60 5.73
C MET A 84 -0.24 -6.56 4.86
N ILE A 85 -0.04 -5.33 5.35
CA ILE A 85 0.58 -4.25 4.58
C ILE A 85 2.07 -4.05 4.87
N ILE A 86 2.57 -4.39 6.07
CA ILE A 86 3.93 -4.01 6.48
C ILE A 86 5.01 -4.73 5.68
N VAL A 87 4.83 -6.02 5.41
CA VAL A 87 5.77 -6.82 4.62
C VAL A 87 5.92 -6.28 3.19
N PRO A 88 4.83 -6.09 2.41
CA PRO A 88 4.96 -5.50 1.08
C PRO A 88 5.43 -4.05 1.11
N ALA A 89 5.09 -3.26 2.14
CA ALA A 89 5.59 -1.90 2.32
C ALA A 89 7.12 -1.86 2.47
N ILE A 90 7.70 -2.72 3.32
CA ILE A 90 9.15 -2.80 3.51
C ILE A 90 9.84 -3.31 2.26
N GLY A 91 9.34 -4.41 1.68
CA GLY A 91 9.97 -5.02 0.50
C GLY A 91 10.06 -4.04 -0.67
N SER A 92 8.97 -3.32 -0.95
CA SER A 92 8.96 -2.30 -2.00
C SER A 92 9.79 -1.06 -1.64
N GLY A 93 9.81 -0.65 -0.37
CA GLY A 93 10.61 0.49 0.09
C GLY A 93 12.11 0.27 -0.03
N ILE A 94 12.60 -0.96 0.23
CA ILE A 94 14.02 -1.33 0.04
C ILE A 94 14.43 -1.12 -1.42
N ILE A 95 13.63 -1.62 -2.36
CA ILE A 95 13.91 -1.51 -3.80
C ILE A 95 13.92 -0.04 -4.25
N ILE A 96 12.95 0.76 -3.78
CA ILE A 96 12.89 2.20 -4.08
C ILE A 96 14.10 2.94 -3.50
N THR A 97 14.54 2.57 -2.30
CA THR A 97 15.73 3.15 -1.66
C THR A 97 16.99 2.85 -2.48
N ILE A 98 17.15 1.61 -2.95
CA ILE A 98 18.26 1.23 -3.84
C ILE A 98 18.22 2.07 -5.13
N GLN A 99 17.05 2.23 -5.76
CA GLN A 99 16.94 3.08 -6.95
C GLN A 99 17.31 4.54 -6.67
N SER A 100 16.97 5.04 -5.49
CA SER A 100 17.30 6.41 -5.10
C SER A 100 18.82 6.60 -4.97
N TRP A 101 19.53 5.60 -4.45
CA TRP A 101 21.01 5.59 -4.42
C TRP A 101 21.61 5.55 -5.83
N ILE A 102 21.05 4.73 -6.73
CA ILE A 102 21.49 4.66 -8.13
C ILE A 102 21.34 6.02 -8.82
N ASN A 103 20.18 6.68 -8.67
CA ASN A 103 19.92 8.00 -9.26
C ASN A 103 20.87 9.06 -8.71
N PHE A 104 21.11 9.05 -7.40
CA PHE A 104 22.07 9.95 -6.79
C PHE A 104 23.50 9.71 -7.30
N ALA A 105 23.95 8.46 -7.37
CA ALA A 105 25.29 8.13 -7.84
C ALA A 105 25.53 8.56 -9.29
N ARG A 106 24.49 8.51 -10.14
CA ARG A 106 24.56 8.89 -11.56
C ARG A 106 24.52 10.40 -11.79
N GLU A 107 23.56 11.10 -11.18
CA GLU A 107 23.29 12.50 -11.52
C GLU A 107 23.89 13.49 -10.52
N LYS A 108 24.20 13.05 -9.29
CA LYS A 108 24.80 13.86 -8.21
C LYS A 108 24.09 15.20 -7.93
N SER A 109 22.79 15.28 -8.22
CA SER A 109 21.99 16.47 -8.00
C SER A 109 21.55 16.59 -6.53
N LEU A 110 21.38 17.83 -6.06
CA LEU A 110 20.87 18.09 -4.70
C LEU A 110 19.48 17.49 -4.47
N MET A 111 18.64 17.47 -5.50
CA MET A 111 17.32 16.83 -5.45
C MET A 111 17.45 15.32 -5.20
N ASN A 112 18.36 14.64 -5.91
CA ASN A 112 18.57 13.21 -5.74
C ASN A 112 19.20 12.86 -4.40
N ILE A 113 20.05 13.73 -3.84
CA ILE A 113 20.53 13.61 -2.46
C ILE A 113 19.35 13.66 -1.48
N GLY A 114 18.46 14.63 -1.64
CA GLY A 114 17.28 14.79 -0.78
C GLY A 114 16.37 13.56 -0.83
N VAL A 115 16.05 13.07 -2.02
CA VAL A 115 15.21 11.87 -2.21
C VAL A 115 15.89 10.62 -1.65
N ALA A 116 17.19 10.43 -1.93
CA ALA A 116 17.95 9.31 -1.40
C ALA A 116 18.04 9.33 0.13
N GLY A 117 18.31 10.50 0.72
CA GLY A 117 18.37 10.69 2.16
C GLY A 117 17.02 10.40 2.82
N TRP A 118 15.93 10.97 2.27
CA TRP A 118 14.59 10.73 2.78
C TRP A 118 14.18 9.26 2.71
N ASN A 119 14.35 8.61 1.55
CA ASN A 119 13.99 7.20 1.40
C ASN A 119 14.83 6.30 2.30
N THR A 120 16.11 6.60 2.49
CA THR A 120 16.99 5.87 3.43
C THR A 120 16.48 6.00 4.87
N PHE A 121 16.18 7.23 5.30
CA PHE A 121 15.64 7.48 6.64
C PHE A 121 14.29 6.79 6.84
N ALA A 122 13.36 6.99 5.91
CA ALA A 122 12.02 6.40 5.96
C ALA A 122 12.09 4.88 5.98
N GLN A 123 12.97 4.26 5.17
CA GLN A 123 13.14 2.82 5.16
C GLN A 123 13.70 2.32 6.50
N ALA A 124 14.71 2.98 7.07
CA ALA A 124 15.27 2.59 8.36
C ALA A 124 14.22 2.73 9.48
N TYR A 125 13.49 3.84 9.52
CA TYR A 125 12.43 4.10 10.49
C TYR A 125 11.29 3.08 10.38
N ASN A 126 10.80 2.82 9.17
CA ASN A 126 9.73 1.85 8.92
C ASN A 126 10.17 0.42 9.28
N THR A 127 11.39 0.01 8.91
CA THR A 127 11.93 -1.30 9.28
C THR A 127 12.08 -1.44 10.80
N TYR A 128 12.59 -0.40 11.48
CA TYR A 128 12.73 -0.42 12.94
C TYR A 128 11.38 -0.57 13.64
N ASN A 129 10.40 0.26 13.27
CA ASN A 129 9.05 0.16 13.82
C ASN A 129 8.40 -1.18 13.49
N ALA A 130 8.69 -1.73 12.31
CA ALA A 130 8.21 -3.03 11.93
C ALA A 130 8.71 -4.14 12.84
N ILE A 131 10.01 -4.18 13.09
CA ILE A 131 10.62 -5.17 13.99
C ILE A 131 9.99 -5.07 15.39
N GLN A 132 9.75 -3.85 15.88
CA GLN A 132 9.16 -3.65 17.20
C GLN A 132 7.66 -4.00 17.28
N SER A 133 6.91 -3.71 16.23
CA SER A 133 5.44 -3.81 16.25
C SER A 133 4.92 -5.12 15.68
N PHE A 134 5.73 -5.86 14.90
CA PHE A 134 5.28 -7.07 14.22
C PHE A 134 4.90 -8.19 15.20
N GLY A 135 5.76 -8.49 16.19
CA GLY A 135 5.49 -9.51 17.21
C GLY A 135 4.20 -9.21 17.98
N PRO A 136 4.08 -8.04 18.64
CA PRO A 136 2.86 -7.67 19.36
C PRO A 136 1.60 -7.66 18.48
N ALA A 137 1.70 -7.25 17.22
CA ALA A 137 0.57 -7.28 16.29
C ALA A 137 0.16 -8.72 15.95
N LEU A 138 1.13 -9.62 15.77
CA LEU A 138 0.87 -11.04 15.55
C LEU A 138 0.19 -11.68 16.76
N ASP A 139 0.68 -11.40 17.97
CA ASP A 139 0.09 -11.90 19.21
C ASP A 139 -1.36 -11.41 19.36
N THR A 140 -1.61 -10.11 19.13
CA THR A 140 -2.97 -9.53 19.15
C THR A 140 -3.93 -10.23 18.18
N VAL A 141 -3.44 -10.56 16.97
CA VAL A 141 -4.24 -11.25 15.96
C VAL A 141 -4.47 -12.70 16.34
N GLN A 142 -3.47 -13.39 16.88
CA GLN A 142 -3.61 -14.78 17.33
C GLN A 142 -4.57 -14.90 18.51
N GLU A 143 -4.50 -14.00 19.49
CA GLU A 143 -5.43 -13.98 20.62
C GLU A 143 -6.85 -13.62 20.16
N GLY A 144 -6.98 -12.62 19.27
CA GLY A 144 -8.28 -12.12 18.80
C GLY A 144 -8.98 -13.05 17.79
N LEU A 145 -8.22 -13.85 17.04
CA LEU A 145 -8.75 -14.76 16.02
C LEU A 145 -8.54 -16.24 16.37
N GLY A 146 -7.91 -16.59 17.50
CA GLY A 146 -7.56 -17.97 17.86
C GLY A 146 -8.77 -18.90 17.94
N GLY A 147 -9.87 -18.41 18.51
CA GLY A 147 -11.13 -19.16 18.60
C GLY A 147 -11.82 -19.46 17.25
N LEU A 148 -11.33 -18.92 16.12
CA LEU A 148 -11.83 -19.25 14.78
C LEU A 148 -11.23 -20.54 14.21
N PHE A 149 -10.06 -20.96 14.74
CA PHE A 149 -9.31 -22.12 14.24
C PHE A 149 -9.36 -23.33 15.18
N ASP A 150 -9.76 -23.13 16.43
CA ASP A 150 -10.16 -24.20 17.33
C ASP A 150 -11.53 -24.69 16.87
N GLY A 151 -11.60 -25.91 16.29
CA GLY A 151 -12.73 -26.45 15.53
C GLY A 151 -14.07 -26.66 16.26
N ASP A 152 -14.32 -25.96 17.37
CA ASP A 152 -15.65 -25.79 17.95
C ASP A 152 -16.41 -24.75 17.11
N GLY A 153 -17.52 -25.16 16.50
CA GLY A 153 -18.27 -24.39 15.48
C GLY A 153 -18.92 -23.06 15.94
N ASP A 154 -18.56 -22.52 17.11
CA ASP A 154 -19.03 -21.24 17.64
C ASP A 154 -18.00 -20.13 17.38
N SER A 155 -17.68 -19.88 16.10
CA SER A 155 -16.89 -18.71 15.75
C SER A 155 -17.69 -17.44 16.07
N ASP A 156 -17.19 -16.59 16.97
CA ASP A 156 -17.87 -15.35 17.35
C ASP A 156 -18.09 -14.43 16.12
N ASN A 157 -19.28 -13.85 16.02
CA ASN A 157 -19.68 -13.02 14.88
C ASN A 157 -18.75 -11.79 14.74
N SER A 158 -18.23 -11.31 15.87
CA SER A 158 -17.27 -10.20 15.91
C SER A 158 -15.97 -10.51 15.17
N THR A 159 -15.44 -11.73 15.30
CA THR A 159 -14.21 -12.21 14.66
C THR A 159 -14.36 -12.30 13.15
N MET A 160 -15.48 -12.84 12.68
CA MET A 160 -15.80 -12.88 11.25
C MET A 160 -15.91 -11.47 10.65
N ARG A 161 -16.50 -10.52 11.39
CA ARG A 161 -16.59 -9.12 10.96
C ARG A 161 -15.22 -8.46 10.83
N VAL A 162 -14.26 -8.77 11.72
CA VAL A 162 -12.88 -8.28 11.60
C VAL A 162 -12.24 -8.72 10.29
N ILE A 163 -12.30 -10.02 9.98
CA ILE A 163 -11.72 -10.57 8.74
C ILE A 163 -12.37 -9.94 7.52
N LEU A 164 -13.70 -9.85 7.50
CA LEU A 164 -14.45 -9.25 6.40
C LEU A 164 -14.06 -7.78 6.19
N LEU A 165 -13.99 -6.98 7.25
CA LEU A 165 -13.59 -5.58 7.16
C LEU A 165 -12.15 -5.45 6.66
N ALA A 166 -11.23 -6.25 7.19
CA ALA A 166 -9.84 -6.25 6.78
C ALA A 166 -9.68 -6.56 5.28
N ALA A 167 -10.42 -7.57 4.78
CA ALA A 167 -10.45 -7.92 3.36
C ALA A 167 -11.01 -6.79 2.50
N ILE A 168 -12.14 -6.18 2.89
CA ILE A 168 -12.75 -5.05 2.16
C ILE A 168 -11.80 -3.85 2.12
N ILE A 169 -11.16 -3.52 3.23
CA ILE A 169 -10.24 -2.38 3.33
C ILE A 169 -9.02 -2.59 2.42
N LEU A 170 -8.42 -3.78 2.44
CA LEU A 170 -7.32 -4.12 1.53
C LEU A 170 -7.74 -4.05 0.06
N LEU A 171 -8.87 -4.69 -0.27
CA LEU A 171 -9.38 -4.69 -1.64
C LEU A 171 -9.67 -3.27 -2.12
N ALA A 172 -10.24 -2.42 -1.27
CA ALA A 172 -10.48 -1.02 -1.61
C ALA A 172 -9.16 -0.28 -1.93
N GLY A 173 -8.10 -0.49 -1.14
CA GLY A 173 -6.79 0.11 -1.38
C GLY A 173 -6.15 -0.33 -2.71
N VAL A 174 -6.18 -1.64 -2.98
CA VAL A 174 -5.67 -2.24 -4.23
C VAL A 174 -6.49 -1.80 -5.44
N MET A 175 -7.81 -1.81 -5.33
CA MET A 175 -8.72 -1.39 -6.39
C MET A 175 -8.55 0.09 -6.73
N THR A 176 -8.46 0.95 -5.72
CA THR A 176 -8.23 2.40 -5.92
C THR A 176 -6.94 2.64 -6.69
N THR A 177 -5.86 1.98 -6.28
CA THR A 177 -4.57 2.04 -6.99
C THR A 177 -4.69 1.57 -8.43
N THR A 178 -5.35 0.42 -8.65
CA THR A 178 -5.52 -0.18 -9.98
C THR A 178 -6.33 0.71 -10.91
N VAL A 179 -7.42 1.30 -10.41
CA VAL A 179 -8.27 2.23 -11.18
C VAL A 179 -7.47 3.46 -11.61
N ILE A 180 -6.67 4.04 -10.71
CA ILE A 180 -5.82 5.19 -11.03
C ILE A 180 -4.75 4.81 -12.06
N ILE A 181 -4.05 3.69 -11.87
CA ILE A 181 -3.04 3.19 -12.82
C ILE A 181 -3.65 3.06 -14.21
N ARG A 182 -4.80 2.37 -14.34
CA ARG A 182 -5.49 2.19 -15.63
C ARG A 182 -5.96 3.51 -16.22
N ARG A 183 -6.39 4.47 -15.39
CA ARG A 183 -6.85 5.79 -15.85
C ARG A 183 -5.73 6.58 -16.53
N TYR A 184 -4.49 6.45 -16.04
CA TYR A 184 -3.30 7.15 -16.52
C TYR A 184 -2.38 6.29 -17.41
N GLU A 185 -2.73 5.02 -17.66
CA GLU A 185 -2.03 4.14 -18.58
C GLU A 185 -1.94 4.77 -19.96
N ALA A 186 -0.69 4.87 -20.47
CA ALA A 186 -0.35 5.52 -21.74
C ALA A 186 -0.87 6.96 -21.90
N SER A 187 -1.01 7.70 -20.79
CA SER A 187 -1.34 9.13 -20.86
C SER A 187 -0.17 10.01 -21.33
N LEU A 188 1.03 9.44 -21.45
CA LEU A 188 2.18 10.03 -22.13
C LEU A 188 2.38 9.36 -23.49
N PRO A 189 3.02 10.02 -24.47
CA PRO A 189 3.28 9.43 -25.78
C PRO A 189 4.07 8.12 -25.63
N VAL A 190 3.46 7.01 -26.01
CA VAL A 190 4.10 5.69 -26.04
C VAL A 190 4.55 5.34 -27.45
N SER A 191 5.58 4.50 -27.58
CA SER A 191 6.05 4.03 -28.90
C SER A 191 4.99 3.17 -29.60
N GLU A 192 5.02 3.15 -30.94
CA GLU A 192 4.10 2.33 -31.74
C GLU A 192 4.18 0.84 -31.40
N ALA A 193 5.36 0.33 -31.04
CA ALA A 193 5.55 -1.05 -30.60
C ALA A 193 4.78 -1.36 -29.29
N VAL A 194 4.73 -0.40 -28.35
CA VAL A 194 3.98 -0.53 -27.09
C VAL A 194 2.48 -0.38 -27.32
N ARG A 195 2.07 0.47 -28.27
CA ARG A 195 0.68 0.65 -28.69
C ARG A 195 0.14 -0.63 -29.34
N ASN A 196 0.83 -1.16 -30.35
CA ASN A 196 0.42 -2.38 -31.07
C ASN A 196 0.43 -3.64 -30.19
N GLY A 197 1.29 -3.68 -29.15
CA GLY A 197 1.35 -4.78 -28.19
C GLY A 197 0.26 -4.76 -27.11
N ASN A 198 -0.45 -3.64 -26.94
CA ASN A 198 -1.53 -3.48 -25.95
C ASN A 198 -2.82 -3.05 -26.65
N ARG A 199 -3.68 -4.03 -26.91
CA ARG A 199 -4.96 -3.90 -27.64
C ARG A 199 -5.94 -2.85 -27.08
N ASP A 200 -5.75 -2.43 -25.84
CA ASP A 200 -6.58 -1.44 -25.14
C ASP A 200 -6.12 0.02 -25.34
N LEU A 201 -4.95 0.23 -25.98
CA LEU A 201 -4.40 1.58 -26.22
C LEU A 201 -4.90 2.23 -27.52
N ASP A 202 -5.54 1.46 -28.41
CA ASP A 202 -6.05 1.93 -29.70
C ASP A 202 -7.36 2.73 -29.58
N TYR A 203 -8.03 2.68 -28.44
CA TYR A 203 -9.33 3.28 -28.20
C TYR A 203 -9.29 4.70 -27.59
N ARG A 204 -8.13 5.37 -27.56
CA ARG A 204 -7.99 6.72 -26.97
C ARG A 204 -7.43 7.73 -27.97
#